data_AF-A0A7Y2H5U2-F1
#
_entry.id   AF-A0A7Y2H5U2-F1
#
_cell.length_a   1.000
_cell.length_b   1.000
_cell.length_c   1.000
_cell.angle_alpha   90.00
_cell.angle_beta   90.00
_cell.angle_gamma   90.00
#
_symmetry.space_group_name_H-M   'P 1'
#
loop_
_entity.id
_entity.type
_entity.pdbx_description
1 polymer ?
#
loop_
_entity_poly.entity_id
_entity_poly.type
_entity_poly.pdbx_seq_one_letter_code
_entity_poly.pdbx_strand_id
1 'polypeptide(L)'
;MQYEGVLRKMQTEIGNPIQYFLVFEDNFIHMNQLLDKEVEISFIKYQCLNCGEDRPIYRQGCCRYCFFEIPSAGDWIMKPELSTAHLDQEDRDLEYEKKVQLQPHV
;
A
#
# COMPACT_ATOMS: atom_id res chain seq x y z
N MET A 1 6.99 15.99 18.32
CA MET A 1 6.19 15.38 17.23
C MET A 1 4.79 15.11 17.75
N GLN A 2 3.76 15.65 17.09
CA GLN A 2 2.35 15.40 17.48
C GLN A 2 1.81 14.09 16.89
N TYR A 3 2.28 13.72 15.70
CA TYR A 3 1.91 12.48 15.01
C TYR A 3 3.15 11.85 14.39
N GLU A 4 3.20 10.53 14.37
CA GLU A 4 4.25 9.73 13.73
C GLU A 4 3.59 8.51 13.08
N GLY A 5 4.06 8.16 11.88
CA GLY A 5 3.70 6.90 11.24
C GLY A 5 4.10 6.84 9.78
N VAL A 6 3.81 5.71 9.15
CA VAL A 6 4.17 5.46 7.75
C VAL A 6 3.16 6.13 6.83
N LEU A 7 3.64 6.93 5.88
CA LEU A 7 2.78 7.51 4.85
C LEU A 7 2.20 6.40 3.96
N ARG A 8 0.87 6.35 3.87
CA ARG A 8 0.09 5.42 3.04
C ARG A 8 -0.92 6.21 2.22
N LYS A 9 -1.57 5.55 1.25
CA LYS A 9 -2.68 6.16 0.50
C LYS A 9 -3.76 6.60 1.49
N MET A 10 -4.15 7.87 1.43
CA MET A 10 -5.19 8.41 2.30
C MET A 10 -6.52 7.68 2.10
N GLN A 11 -7.27 7.51 3.18
CA GLN A 11 -8.67 7.13 3.09
C GLN A 11 -9.48 8.34 2.64
N THR A 12 -10.52 8.08 1.86
CA THR A 12 -11.35 9.13 1.27
C THR A 12 -12.80 8.81 1.51
N GLU A 13 -13.54 9.80 1.98
CA GLU A 13 -14.99 9.71 2.19
C GLU A 13 -15.71 10.70 1.27
N ILE A 14 -16.81 10.25 0.67
CA ILE A 14 -17.66 11.10 -0.18
C ILE A 14 -18.28 12.19 0.70
N GLY A 15 -18.02 13.44 0.34
CA GLY A 15 -18.57 14.62 0.99
C GLY A 15 -18.52 15.82 0.06
N ASN A 16 -18.99 16.97 0.54
CA ASN A 16 -18.85 18.25 -0.16
C ASN A 16 -18.18 19.30 0.75
N PRO A 17 -16.84 19.47 0.70
CA PRO A 17 -15.88 18.82 -0.20
C PRO A 17 -15.62 17.34 0.16
N ILE A 18 -14.89 16.63 -0.70
CA ILE A 18 -14.38 15.27 -0.40
C ILE A 18 -13.49 15.32 0.85
N GLN A 19 -13.65 14.36 1.75
CA GLN A 19 -12.92 14.30 3.01
C GLN A 19 -11.74 13.34 2.90
N TYR A 20 -10.55 13.80 3.31
CA TYR A 20 -9.30 13.03 3.26
C TYR A 20 -8.76 12.76 4.66
N PHE A 21 -8.39 11.51 4.89
CA PHE A 21 -7.85 11.06 6.17
C PHE A 21 -6.50 10.37 5.96
N LEU A 22 -5.48 10.87 6.65
CA LEU A 22 -4.20 10.19 6.77
C LEU A 22 -4.27 9.27 8.00
N VAL A 23 -4.35 7.96 7.76
CA VAL A 23 -4.55 6.96 8.82
C VAL A 23 -3.23 6.30 9.17
N PHE A 24 -2.90 6.32 10.45
CA PHE A 24 -1.77 5.62 11.06
C PHE A 24 -2.28 4.43 11.90
N GLU A 25 -1.39 3.76 12.62
CA GLU A 25 -1.73 2.55 13.38
C GLU A 25 -2.68 2.85 14.55
N ASP A 26 -2.36 3.88 15.35
CA ASP A 26 -3.11 4.23 16.55
C ASP A 26 -3.93 5.52 16.44
N ASN A 27 -3.80 6.24 15.33
CA ASN A 27 -4.45 7.54 15.15
C ASN A 27 -4.67 7.87 13.67
N PHE A 28 -5.36 8.98 13.42
CA PHE A 28 -5.53 9.51 12.08
C PHE A 28 -5.56 11.03 12.11
N ILE A 29 -5.29 11.65 10.97
CA ILE A 29 -5.38 13.08 10.76
C ILE A 29 -6.45 13.35 9.72
N HIS A 30 -7.44 14.18 10.06
CA HIS A 30 -8.38 14.73 9.10
C HIS A 30 -7.69 15.85 8.31
N MET A 31 -7.19 15.52 7.12
CA MET A 31 -6.28 16.38 6.36
C MET A 31 -6.95 17.70 5.93
N ASN A 32 -8.26 17.70 5.71
CA ASN A 32 -9.01 18.90 5.35
C ASN A 32 -8.92 19.99 6.43
N GLN A 33 -8.75 19.64 7.72
CA GLN A 33 -8.61 20.62 8.81
C GLN A 33 -7.26 21.34 8.80
N LEU A 34 -6.28 20.81 8.07
CA LEU A 34 -4.96 21.39 7.92
C LEU A 34 -4.85 22.37 6.75
N LEU A 35 -5.93 22.55 5.98
CA LEU A 35 -5.98 23.56 4.92
C LEU A 35 -5.75 24.95 5.53
N ASP A 36 -4.94 25.75 4.85
CA ASP A 36 -4.51 27.10 5.28
C ASP A 36 -3.76 27.14 6.63
N LYS A 37 -3.17 26.01 7.05
CA LYS A 37 -2.29 25.90 8.21
C LYS A 37 -0.84 25.64 7.79
N GLU A 38 0.10 26.13 8.58
CA GLU A 38 1.51 25.74 8.45
C GLU A 38 1.71 24.35 9.04
N VAL A 39 2.35 23.46 8.28
CA VAL A 39 2.62 22.07 8.66
C VAL A 39 4.10 21.80 8.44
N GLU A 40 4.74 21.16 9.43
CA GLU A 40 6.10 20.66 9.33
C GLU A 40 6.08 19.14 9.19
N ILE A 41 6.87 18.61 8.26
CA ILE A 41 7.05 17.18 8.04
C ILE A 41 8.54 16.89 8.17
N SER A 42 8.90 15.98 9.08
CA SER A 42 10.27 15.53 9.28
C SER A 42 10.40 14.07 8.90
N PHE A 43 11.44 13.73 8.15
CA PHE A 43 11.76 12.33 7.86
C PHE A 43 12.44 11.68 9.07
N ILE A 44 11.89 10.55 9.53
CA ILE A 44 12.44 9.78 10.65
C ILE A 44 13.20 8.57 10.11
N LYS A 45 12.50 7.73 9.33
CA LYS A 45 13.01 6.45 8.84
C LYS A 45 12.19 5.93 7.66
N TYR A 46 12.65 4.83 7.07
CA TYR A 46 11.85 4.04 6.17
C TYR A 46 11.07 2.98 6.96
N GLN A 47 10.00 2.44 6.39
CA GLN A 47 9.30 1.31 6.96
C GLN A 47 8.60 0.51 5.87
N CYS A 48 9.00 -0.75 5.71
CA CYS A 48 8.39 -1.66 4.75
C CYS A 48 6.92 -1.92 5.12
N LEU A 49 6.00 -1.75 4.17
CA LEU A 49 4.57 -2.01 4.39
C LEU A 49 4.24 -3.48 4.61
N ASN A 50 5.12 -4.40 4.21
CA ASN A 50 4.94 -5.84 4.42
C ASN A 50 5.54 -6.32 5.75
N CYS A 51 6.83 -6.09 6.00
CA CYS A 51 7.52 -6.64 7.17
C CYS A 51 7.67 -5.65 8.34
N GLY A 52 7.33 -4.37 8.18
CA GLY A 52 7.45 -3.36 9.25
C GLY A 52 8.88 -2.92 9.57
N GLU A 53 9.89 -3.53 8.96
CA GLU A 53 11.30 -3.22 9.21
C GLU A 53 11.71 -1.86 8.62
N ASP A 54 12.63 -1.19 9.30
CA ASP A 54 13.31 0.01 8.80
C ASP A 54 14.37 -0.37 7.75
N ARG A 55 13.94 -0.36 6.49
CA ARG A 55 14.77 -0.69 5.34
C ARG A 55 14.42 0.25 4.19
N PRO A 56 15.40 0.58 3.32
CA PRO A 56 15.11 1.33 2.10
C PRO A 56 13.97 0.71 1.30
N ILE A 57 13.00 1.55 0.93
CA ILE A 57 11.84 1.13 0.14
C ILE A 57 12.24 1.06 -1.32
N TYR A 58 11.87 -0.05 -1.98
CA TYR A 58 12.17 -0.29 -3.39
C TYR A 58 10.98 0.08 -4.27
N ARG A 59 9.84 -0.62 -4.12
CA ARG A 59 8.63 -0.40 -4.93
C ARG A 59 7.39 -0.87 -4.19
N GLN A 60 6.24 -0.27 -4.48
CA GLN A 60 4.94 -0.62 -3.87
C GLN A 60 4.95 -0.55 -2.33
N GLY A 61 5.75 0.35 -1.75
CA GLY A 61 5.91 0.44 -0.29
C GLY A 61 6.66 -0.73 0.36
N CYS A 62 7.23 -1.64 -0.43
CA CYS A 62 7.98 -2.80 0.06
C CYS A 62 9.49 -2.58 -0.05
N CYS A 63 10.25 -3.16 0.89
CA CYS A 63 11.70 -3.30 0.74
C CYS A 63 12.02 -4.29 -0.40
N ARG A 64 13.26 -4.27 -0.90
CA ARG A 64 13.66 -5.10 -2.05
C ARG A 64 13.36 -6.59 -1.85
N TYR A 65 13.66 -7.13 -0.66
CA TYR A 65 13.39 -8.54 -0.35
C TYR A 65 11.89 -8.85 -0.42
N CYS A 66 11.06 -8.14 0.35
CA CYS A 66 9.61 -8.37 0.33
C CYS A 66 9.00 -8.17 -1.06
N PHE A 67 9.49 -7.21 -1.85
CA PHE A 67 8.97 -6.96 -3.20
C PHE A 67 9.09 -8.18 -4.13
N PHE A 68 10.19 -8.94 -4.04
CA PHE A 68 10.39 -10.12 -4.89
C PHE A 68 9.74 -11.39 -4.34
N GLU A 69 9.43 -11.44 -3.04
CA GLU A 69 8.89 -12.64 -2.38
C GLU A 69 7.36 -12.64 -2.28
N ILE A 70 6.72 -11.50 -2.00
CA ILE A 70 5.27 -11.51 -1.70
C ILE A 70 4.43 -11.61 -2.97
N PRO A 71 3.33 -12.39 -2.97
CA PRO A 71 2.48 -12.56 -4.15
C PRO A 71 1.74 -11.26 -4.51
N SER A 72 1.45 -10.40 -3.53
CA SER A 72 0.83 -9.08 -3.73
C SER A 72 1.75 -8.04 -4.38
N ALA A 73 2.98 -8.40 -4.73
CA ALA A 73 3.91 -7.58 -5.51
C ALA A 73 4.39 -8.31 -6.77
N GLY A 74 3.67 -9.35 -7.20
CA GLY A 74 3.94 -10.10 -8.43
C GLY A 74 3.95 -9.21 -9.67
N ASP A 75 4.73 -9.61 -10.67
CA ASP A 75 4.91 -8.82 -11.90
C ASP A 75 3.59 -8.66 -12.66
N TRP A 76 2.69 -9.64 -12.52
CA TRP A 76 1.36 -9.67 -13.13
C TRP A 76 0.46 -8.49 -12.70
N ILE A 77 0.75 -7.81 -11.59
CA ILE A 77 0.01 -6.62 -11.14
C ILE A 77 0.17 -5.48 -12.15
N MET A 78 1.37 -5.33 -12.73
CA MET A 78 1.66 -4.30 -13.72
C MET A 78 1.63 -4.84 -15.15
N LYS A 79 1.71 -6.17 -15.30
CA LYS A 79 1.72 -6.88 -16.58
C LYS A 79 0.73 -8.06 -16.53
N PRO A 80 -0.60 -7.81 -16.56
CA PRO A 80 -1.61 -8.86 -16.40
C PRO A 80 -1.43 -10.06 -17.33
N GLU A 81 -0.79 -9.87 -18.48
CA GLU A 81 -0.45 -10.92 -19.44
C GLU A 81 0.52 -11.99 -18.91
N LEU A 82 1.24 -11.73 -17.82
CA LEU A 82 2.13 -12.70 -17.15
C LEU A 82 1.40 -13.60 -16.15
N SER A 83 0.11 -13.38 -15.91
CA SER A 83 -0.70 -14.25 -15.05
C SER A 83 -0.81 -15.66 -15.62
N THR A 84 -0.41 -16.66 -14.83
CA THR A 84 -0.55 -18.09 -15.16
C THR A 84 -1.43 -18.86 -14.16
N ALA A 85 -2.06 -18.16 -13.20
CA ALA A 85 -2.91 -18.79 -12.18
C ALA A 85 -4.10 -19.58 -12.75
N HIS A 86 -4.61 -19.17 -13.92
CA HIS A 86 -5.67 -19.86 -14.66
C HIS A 86 -5.23 -21.21 -15.26
N LEU A 87 -3.93 -21.47 -15.31
CA LEU A 87 -3.32 -22.72 -15.78
C LEU A 87 -2.85 -23.61 -14.62
N ASP A 88 -3.22 -23.28 -13.37
CA ASP A 88 -2.74 -23.95 -12.16
C ASP A 88 -1.21 -23.90 -11.99
N GLN A 89 -0.56 -22.85 -12.52
CA GLN A 89 0.89 -22.62 -12.39
C GLN A 89 1.18 -21.47 -11.43
N GLU A 90 1.95 -21.76 -10.39
CA GLU A 90 2.36 -20.81 -9.33
C GLU A 90 3.43 -19.83 -9.84
N ASP A 91 3.26 -18.53 -9.53
CA ASP A 91 4.35 -17.54 -9.56
C ASP A 91 5.04 -17.44 -8.19
N ARG A 92 4.27 -17.16 -7.13
CA ARG A 92 4.76 -17.03 -5.74
C ARG A 92 3.83 -17.68 -4.71
N ASP A 93 2.51 -17.62 -4.91
CA ASP A 93 1.50 -18.27 -4.06
C ASP A 93 0.22 -18.49 -4.88
N LEU A 94 0.02 -19.72 -5.34
CA LEU A 94 -1.08 -20.05 -6.25
C LEU A 94 -2.47 -19.79 -5.64
N GLU A 95 -2.65 -20.02 -4.33
CA GLU A 95 -3.94 -19.82 -3.66
C GLU A 95 -4.28 -18.33 -3.58
N TYR A 96 -3.31 -17.50 -3.20
CA TYR A 96 -3.47 -16.05 -3.20
C TYR A 96 -3.72 -15.51 -4.62
N GLU A 97 -2.95 -15.99 -5.59
CA GLU A 97 -3.03 -15.57 -6.98
C GLU A 97 -4.39 -15.88 -7.59
N LYS A 98 -4.91 -17.10 -7.42
CA LYS A 98 -6.25 -17.47 -7.87
C LYS A 98 -7.31 -16.57 -7.25
N LYS A 99 -7.20 -16.30 -5.94
CA LYS A 99 -8.12 -15.43 -5.22
C LYS A 99 -8.13 -14.00 -5.75
N VAL A 100 -6.99 -13.46 -6.17
CA VAL A 100 -6.92 -12.06 -6.62
C VAL A 100 -7.14 -11.91 -8.12
N GLN A 101 -6.62 -12.82 -8.93
CA GLN A 101 -6.60 -12.72 -10.39
C GLN A 101 -7.87 -13.29 -11.03
N LEU A 102 -8.44 -14.37 -10.48
CA LEU A 102 -9.59 -15.07 -11.07
C LEU A 102 -10.91 -14.57 -10.50
N GLN A 103 -11.08 -13.26 -10.47
CA GLN A 103 -12.32 -12.63 -10.03
C GLN A 103 -13.23 -12.30 -11.22
N PRO A 104 -14.55 -12.55 -11.12
CA PRO A 104 -15.49 -12.15 -12.15
C PRO A 104 -15.52 -10.62 -12.26
N HIS A 105 -15.61 -10.12 -13.49
CA HIS A 105 -15.85 -8.70 -13.75
C HIS A 105 -17.36 -8.46 -13.61
N VAL A 106 -17.80 -8.06 -12.42
CA VAL A 106 -19.20 -7.76 -12.09
C VAL A 106 -19.47 -6.27 -12.23
#